data_AF-A0A899FUA2-F1
#
_entry.id   AF-A0A899FUA2-F1
#
_cell.length_a   1.000
_cell.length_b   1.000
_cell.length_c   1.000
_cell.angle_alpha   90.00
_cell.angle_beta   90.00
_cell.angle_gamma   90.00
#
_symmetry.space_group_name_H-M   'P 1'
#
loop_
_entity.id
_entity.type
_entity.pdbx_description
1 polymer ?
#
loop_
_entity_poly.entity_id
_entity_poly.type
_entity_poly.pdbx_seq_one_letter_code
_entity_poly.pdbx_strand_id
1 'polypeptide(L)'
;MAESHDTATDAEISGASGGRSEAPVFLKRVSFDTFDNRDARDFSLTLRATHRSYTYSYRSRTFLCGINQNDYSESALDWLIEVLVEDGDEIIALRVIDPGSRMAASLSMQEKMYRKDANRLMEHILQKNEESKAISVMVEFAMGKVTTTLLHRIHIYQPDSLIIGTRGKGLGLQSLLPGSISKYCLATSPVPVIVVRPDRKREEAKSKRLANPLRQSYVEILEKSNSSMDFRTLHQSAQAEKPSSTIKSHFDR
;
A
#
# COMPACT_ATOMS: atom_id res chain seq x y z
N MET A 1 -36.94 -56.10 -50.15
CA MET A 1 -36.71 -54.89 -50.95
C MET A 1 -35.94 -53.94 -50.06
N ALA A 2 -34.61 -54.06 -50.05
CA ALA A 2 -33.66 -53.27 -50.87
C ALA A 2 -33.40 -51.92 -50.17
N GLU A 3 -32.19 -51.40 -49.96
CA GLU A 3 -30.82 -51.76 -50.31
C GLU A 3 -29.89 -50.93 -49.40
N SER A 4 -28.67 -51.40 -49.22
CA SER A 4 -27.52 -50.76 -48.57
C SER A 4 -27.05 -49.48 -49.28
N HIS A 5 -26.41 -48.57 -48.54
CA HIS A 5 -25.14 -47.95 -49.00
C HIS A 5 -24.34 -47.35 -47.83
N ASP A 6 -23.15 -47.90 -47.62
CA ASP A 6 -22.02 -47.35 -46.88
C ASP A 6 -21.51 -46.05 -47.52
N THR A 7 -20.95 -45.16 -46.70
CA THR A 7 -19.65 -44.52 -46.98
C THR A 7 -19.07 -43.91 -45.70
N ALA A 8 -17.98 -44.49 -45.24
CA ALA A 8 -17.06 -43.88 -44.29
C ALA A 8 -16.28 -42.75 -44.99
N THR A 9 -16.06 -41.64 -44.29
CA THR A 9 -14.95 -40.73 -44.55
C THR A 9 -14.31 -40.35 -43.22
N ASP A 10 -13.10 -40.88 -43.00
CA ASP A 10 -12.15 -40.42 -42.01
C ASP A 10 -11.77 -38.96 -42.30
N ALA A 11 -11.84 -38.11 -41.28
CA ALA A 11 -11.18 -36.80 -41.28
C ALA A 11 -10.67 -36.50 -39.87
N GLU A 12 -9.44 -36.96 -39.65
CA GLU A 12 -8.36 -36.34 -38.88
C GLU A 12 -8.70 -35.59 -37.58
N ILE A 13 -8.27 -36.24 -36.50
CA ILE A 13 -7.95 -35.65 -35.20
C ILE A 13 -6.87 -34.57 -35.41
N SER A 14 -7.28 -33.30 -35.52
CA SER A 14 -6.39 -32.19 -35.24
C SER A 14 -6.46 -31.89 -33.74
N GLY A 15 -5.42 -32.31 -33.03
CA GLY A 15 -5.20 -31.96 -31.64
C GLY A 15 -5.03 -30.46 -31.52
N ALA A 16 -6.13 -29.75 -31.27
CA ALA A 16 -6.07 -28.42 -30.71
C ALA A 16 -5.58 -28.59 -29.27
N SER A 17 -4.28 -28.36 -29.06
CA SER A 17 -3.71 -28.01 -27.76
C SER A 17 -4.35 -26.70 -27.29
N GLY A 18 -5.58 -26.83 -26.78
CA GLY A 18 -6.29 -25.76 -26.13
C GLY A 18 -5.44 -25.29 -24.96
N GLY A 19 -4.76 -24.16 -25.16
CA GLY A 19 -4.05 -23.47 -24.10
C GLY A 19 -5.00 -23.36 -22.92
N ARG A 20 -4.65 -24.02 -21.81
CA ARG A 20 -5.35 -23.85 -20.55
C ARG A 20 -5.31 -22.35 -20.30
N SER A 21 -6.44 -21.67 -20.42
CA SER A 21 -6.61 -20.34 -19.86
C SER A 21 -6.29 -20.51 -18.38
N GLU A 22 -5.09 -20.08 -17.97
CA GLU A 22 -4.72 -20.12 -16.57
C GLU A 22 -5.80 -19.37 -15.81
N ALA A 23 -6.26 -19.96 -14.71
CA ALA A 23 -7.27 -19.33 -13.87
C ALA A 23 -6.83 -17.88 -13.54
N PRO A 24 -7.76 -16.96 -13.21
CA PRO A 24 -7.38 -15.60 -12.82
C PRO A 24 -6.62 -15.61 -11.49
N VAL A 25 -5.48 -14.93 -11.43
CA VAL A 25 -4.60 -14.87 -10.23
C VAL A 25 -5.33 -14.28 -9.03
N PHE A 26 -6.06 -13.19 -9.27
CA PHE A 26 -6.95 -12.56 -8.30
C PHE A 26 -8.40 -12.92 -8.56
N LEU A 27 -9.10 -13.32 -7.51
CA LEU A 27 -10.52 -13.63 -7.52
C LEU A 27 -11.30 -12.43 -7.01
N LYS A 28 -12.24 -11.93 -7.83
CA LYS A 28 -13.22 -10.93 -7.36
C LYS A 28 -14.08 -11.56 -6.27
N ARG A 29 -14.18 -10.89 -5.13
CA ARG A 29 -14.98 -11.32 -3.97
C ARG A 29 -16.24 -10.48 -3.84
N VAL A 30 -17.03 -10.76 -2.80
CA VAL A 30 -18.26 -10.02 -2.49
C VAL A 30 -17.93 -8.54 -2.36
N SER A 31 -18.63 -7.74 -3.16
CA SER A 31 -18.63 -6.30 -3.11
C SER A 31 -19.90 -5.82 -2.43
N PHE A 32 -19.79 -4.77 -1.63
CA PHE A 32 -20.93 -4.12 -0.99
C PHE A 32 -21.17 -2.78 -1.67
N ASP A 33 -22.41 -2.50 -1.98
CA ASP A 33 -22.81 -1.21 -2.50
C ASP A 33 -24.07 -0.74 -1.79
N THR A 34 -23.96 0.41 -1.15
CA THR A 34 -25.04 1.01 -0.38
C THR A 34 -25.49 2.34 -0.97
N PHE A 35 -24.99 2.76 -2.14
CA PHE A 35 -25.42 4.01 -2.79
C PHE A 35 -26.92 4.00 -3.09
N ASP A 36 -27.46 2.86 -3.50
CA ASP A 36 -28.88 2.72 -3.84
C ASP A 36 -29.79 2.48 -2.61
N ASN A 37 -29.22 2.34 -1.41
CA ASN A 37 -29.97 2.06 -0.19
C ASN A 37 -30.31 3.34 0.58
N ARG A 38 -31.57 3.77 0.49
CA ARG A 38 -32.08 4.98 1.16
C ARG A 38 -32.07 4.90 2.68
N ASP A 39 -32.05 3.70 3.24
CA ASP A 39 -32.03 3.46 4.69
C ASP A 39 -30.61 3.25 5.22
N ALA A 40 -29.59 3.24 4.36
CA ALA A 40 -28.20 3.11 4.77
C ALA A 40 -27.74 4.36 5.52
N ARG A 41 -27.20 4.15 6.72
CA ARG A 41 -26.58 5.23 7.52
C ARG A 41 -25.20 5.62 6.98
N ASP A 42 -24.53 4.66 6.35
CA ASP A 42 -23.21 4.80 5.75
C ASP A 42 -23.31 4.52 4.24
N PHE A 43 -23.20 5.55 3.42
CA PHE A 43 -23.14 5.39 1.97
C PHE A 43 -21.69 5.08 1.55
N SER A 44 -21.43 3.82 1.23
CA SER A 44 -20.16 3.34 0.69
C SER A 44 -20.31 2.33 -0.45
N LEU A 45 -19.29 2.33 -1.31
CA LEU A 45 -19.03 1.30 -2.32
C LEU A 45 -17.73 0.59 -1.96
N THR A 46 -17.77 -0.74 -1.87
CA THR A 46 -16.63 -1.58 -1.55
C THR A 46 -16.39 -2.61 -2.64
N LEU A 47 -15.21 -2.57 -3.25
CA LEU A 47 -14.71 -3.61 -4.15
C LEU A 47 -13.70 -4.48 -3.41
N ARG A 48 -13.76 -5.80 -3.59
CA ARG A 48 -12.79 -6.73 -2.99
C ARG A 48 -12.24 -7.69 -4.03
N ALA A 49 -10.93 -7.85 -4.03
CA ALA A 49 -10.21 -8.84 -4.81
C ALA A 49 -9.19 -9.54 -3.91
N THR A 50 -9.03 -10.85 -4.08
CA THR A 50 -8.15 -11.63 -3.21
C THR A 50 -7.31 -12.56 -4.07
N HIS A 51 -6.01 -12.57 -3.85
CA HIS A 51 -5.10 -13.50 -4.53
C HIS A 51 -5.52 -14.94 -4.21
N ARG A 52 -5.46 -15.87 -5.18
CA ARG A 52 -5.90 -17.25 -4.96
C ARG A 52 -5.20 -17.98 -3.81
N SER A 53 -3.94 -17.62 -3.58
CA SER A 53 -3.08 -18.21 -2.54
C SER A 53 -3.12 -17.42 -1.22
N TYR A 54 -3.89 -16.34 -1.15
CA TYR A 54 -4.04 -15.58 0.09
C TYR A 54 -4.68 -16.45 1.16
N THR A 55 -4.04 -16.53 2.31
CA THR A 55 -4.55 -17.19 3.51
C THR A 55 -4.35 -16.26 4.69
N TYR A 56 -5.42 -15.96 5.40
CA TYR A 56 -5.35 -15.16 6.62
C TYR A 56 -4.73 -15.97 7.76
N SER A 57 -3.83 -15.35 8.52
CA SER A 57 -3.17 -15.94 9.68
C SER A 57 -3.01 -14.93 10.81
N TYR A 58 -2.54 -15.36 11.98
CA TYR A 58 -2.22 -14.46 13.09
C TYR A 58 -1.09 -13.46 12.77
N ARG A 59 -0.34 -13.67 11.68
CA ARG A 59 0.72 -12.77 11.21
C ARG A 59 0.23 -11.80 10.13
N SER A 60 -0.98 -12.00 9.62
CA SER A 60 -1.57 -11.14 8.58
C SER A 60 -1.79 -9.74 9.13
N ARG A 61 -1.25 -8.74 8.46
CA ARG A 61 -1.43 -7.33 8.82
C ARG A 61 -2.44 -6.68 7.89
N THR A 62 -3.16 -5.70 8.40
CA THR A 62 -4.09 -4.88 7.64
C THR A 62 -3.59 -3.45 7.56
N PHE A 63 -3.40 -2.95 6.34
CA PHE A 63 -2.98 -1.58 6.08
C PHE A 63 -4.12 -0.76 5.51
N LEU A 64 -4.50 0.32 6.17
CA LEU A 64 -5.47 1.28 5.64
C LEU A 64 -4.72 2.42 4.95
N CYS A 65 -4.94 2.61 3.65
CA CYS A 65 -4.35 3.70 2.89
C CYS A 65 -5.39 4.76 2.55
N GLY A 66 -5.19 6.00 3.03
CA GLY A 66 -6.05 7.14 2.73
C GLY A 66 -5.71 7.76 1.38
N ILE A 67 -6.63 7.67 0.43
CA ILE A 67 -6.43 8.10 -0.96
C ILE A 67 -7.36 9.25 -1.32
N ASN A 68 -6.86 10.16 -2.15
CA ASN A 68 -7.64 11.25 -2.73
C ASN A 68 -7.28 11.42 -4.22
N GLN A 69 -7.71 12.52 -4.85
CA GLN A 69 -7.46 12.78 -6.27
C GLN A 69 -6.09 13.40 -6.57
N ASN A 70 -5.12 13.29 -5.65
CA ASN A 70 -3.81 13.86 -5.85
C ASN A 70 -2.76 12.75 -5.94
N ASP A 71 -1.78 12.97 -6.81
CA ASP A 71 -0.69 12.03 -7.12
C ASP A 71 0.08 11.57 -5.88
N TYR A 72 0.27 12.44 -4.89
CA TYR A 72 1.02 12.08 -3.68
C TYR A 72 0.34 10.97 -2.85
N SER A 73 -0.98 10.83 -2.97
CA SER A 73 -1.73 9.77 -2.29
C SER A 73 -1.67 8.45 -3.06
N GLU A 74 -1.63 8.52 -4.39
CA GLU A 74 -1.38 7.36 -5.27
C GLU A 74 0.06 6.85 -5.10
N SER A 75 1.06 7.74 -5.09
CA SER A 75 2.44 7.34 -4.79
C SER A 75 2.61 6.71 -3.39
N ALA A 76 1.75 7.07 -2.44
CA ALA A 76 1.76 6.45 -1.11
C ALA A 76 1.21 5.02 -1.13
N LEU A 77 0.18 4.78 -1.95
CA LEU A 77 -0.36 3.46 -2.20
C LEU A 77 0.66 2.59 -2.96
N ASP A 78 1.33 3.13 -3.97
CA ASP A 78 2.37 2.42 -4.71
C ASP A 78 3.51 1.99 -3.78
N TRP A 79 4.00 2.92 -2.96
CA TRP A 79 5.02 2.63 -1.95
C TRP A 79 4.56 1.56 -0.96
N LEU A 80 3.28 1.57 -0.54
CA LEU A 80 2.74 0.54 0.36
C LEU A 80 2.84 -0.85 -0.30
N ILE A 81 2.41 -0.97 -1.55
CA ILE A 81 2.39 -2.23 -2.31
C ILE A 81 3.81 -2.74 -2.55
N GLU A 82 4.73 -1.86 -2.96
CA GLU A 82 6.10 -2.22 -3.31
C GLU A 82 6.95 -2.54 -2.09
N VAL A 83 6.87 -1.70 -1.05
CA VAL A 83 7.89 -1.68 0.01
C VAL A 83 7.45 -2.36 1.31
N LEU A 84 6.16 -2.31 1.65
CA LEU A 84 5.72 -2.70 2.99
C LEU A 84 4.86 -3.97 3.02
N VAL A 85 4.02 -4.15 2.00
CA VAL A 85 3.10 -5.29 1.91
C VAL A 85 3.85 -6.57 1.52
N GLU A 86 3.53 -7.65 2.22
CA GLU A 86 4.04 -9.01 2.03
C GLU A 86 2.88 -10.00 1.84
N ASP A 87 3.21 -11.26 1.56
CA ASP A 87 2.23 -12.34 1.47
C ASP A 87 1.41 -12.48 2.76
N GLY A 88 0.09 -12.64 2.61
CA GLY A 88 -0.84 -12.77 3.72
C GLY A 88 -1.34 -11.45 4.31
N ASP A 89 -0.86 -10.30 3.83
CA ASP A 89 -1.38 -8.99 4.25
C ASP A 89 -2.67 -8.59 3.52
N GLU A 90 -3.39 -7.64 4.11
CA GLU A 90 -4.57 -7.00 3.54
C GLU A 90 -4.36 -5.49 3.34
N ILE A 91 -4.73 -4.99 2.17
CA ILE A 91 -4.73 -3.56 1.85
C ILE A 91 -6.17 -3.07 1.79
N ILE A 92 -6.47 -2.00 2.52
CA ILE A 92 -7.72 -1.26 2.45
C ILE A 92 -7.43 0.13 1.87
N ALA A 93 -7.75 0.33 0.60
CA ALA A 93 -7.63 1.61 -0.08
C ALA A 93 -8.92 2.42 0.10
N LEU A 94 -8.89 3.38 1.03
CA LEU A 94 -10.06 4.20 1.39
C LEU A 94 -10.02 5.56 0.71
N ARG A 95 -11.07 5.89 -0.04
CA ARG A 95 -11.32 7.22 -0.58
C ARG A 95 -12.59 7.81 0.02
N VAL A 96 -12.45 8.89 0.76
CA VAL A 96 -13.60 9.62 1.31
C VAL A 96 -14.06 10.70 0.35
N ILE A 97 -15.36 10.73 0.08
CA ILE A 97 -16.03 11.69 -0.78
C ILE A 97 -16.83 12.64 0.10
N ASP A 98 -16.46 13.91 0.10
CA ASP A 98 -17.22 14.94 0.79
C ASP A 98 -18.39 15.43 -0.09
N PRO A 99 -19.66 15.22 0.33
CA PRO A 99 -20.82 15.68 -0.42
C PRO A 99 -20.87 17.20 -0.58
N GLY A 100 -20.26 17.97 0.34
CA GLY A 100 -20.17 19.43 0.24
C GLY A 100 -19.15 19.93 -0.79
N SER A 101 -18.24 19.06 -1.26
CA SER A 101 -17.16 19.43 -2.17
C SER A 101 -17.57 19.46 -3.65
N ARG A 102 -18.76 18.98 -4.01
CA ARG A 102 -19.19 18.82 -5.41
C ARG A 102 -20.67 19.16 -5.59
N MET A 103 -20.95 20.44 -5.83
CA MET A 103 -22.22 20.85 -6.42
C MET A 103 -22.15 20.70 -7.95
N ALA A 104 -23.27 20.30 -8.57
CA ALA A 104 -23.61 20.39 -10.01
C ALA A 104 -23.69 19.10 -10.88
N ALA A 105 -23.56 17.88 -10.35
CA ALA A 105 -23.87 16.66 -11.11
C ALA A 105 -25.11 15.94 -10.56
N SER A 106 -25.88 15.25 -11.40
CA SER A 106 -26.94 14.35 -10.93
C SER A 106 -26.33 13.21 -10.10
N LEU A 107 -26.99 12.84 -9.00
CA LEU A 107 -26.53 11.76 -8.10
C LEU A 107 -26.20 10.47 -8.87
N SER A 108 -27.03 10.10 -9.84
CA SER A 108 -26.84 8.89 -10.67
C SER A 108 -25.62 8.94 -11.60
N MET A 109 -25.24 10.12 -12.12
CA MET A 109 -24.02 10.26 -12.90
C MET A 109 -22.79 10.16 -11.98
N GLN A 110 -22.90 10.72 -10.78
CA GLN A 110 -21.83 10.76 -9.82
C GLN A 110 -21.51 9.36 -9.25
N GLU A 111 -22.53 8.54 -9.00
CA GLU A 111 -22.39 7.13 -8.62
C GLU A 111 -21.66 6.30 -9.68
N LYS A 112 -22.04 6.46 -10.96
CA LYS A 112 -21.34 5.78 -12.07
C LYS A 112 -19.87 6.17 -12.13
N MET A 113 -19.55 7.44 -11.88
CA MET A 113 -18.17 7.90 -11.81
C MET A 113 -17.42 7.28 -10.63
N TYR A 114 -18.04 7.17 -9.44
CA TYR A 114 -17.40 6.51 -8.29
C TYR A 114 -17.15 5.03 -8.53
N ARG A 115 -18.10 4.31 -9.14
CA ARG A 115 -17.88 2.92 -9.55
C ARG A 115 -16.72 2.79 -10.53
N LYS A 116 -16.63 3.68 -11.53
CA LYS A 116 -15.52 3.69 -12.48
C LYS A 116 -14.18 3.98 -11.80
N ASP A 117 -14.13 4.99 -10.95
CA ASP A 117 -12.93 5.37 -10.19
C ASP A 117 -12.48 4.24 -9.25
N ALA A 118 -13.41 3.56 -8.58
CA ALA A 118 -13.11 2.44 -7.70
C ALA A 118 -12.55 1.23 -8.47
N ASN A 119 -13.12 0.89 -9.64
CA ASN A 119 -12.58 -0.17 -10.48
C ASN A 119 -11.19 0.19 -11.02
N ARG A 120 -10.98 1.44 -11.46
CA ARG A 120 -9.66 1.92 -11.89
C ARG A 120 -8.62 1.80 -10.78
N LEU A 121 -8.99 2.17 -9.55
CA LEU A 121 -8.09 2.06 -8.41
C LEU A 121 -7.79 0.60 -8.06
N MET A 122 -8.79 -0.28 -8.13
CA MET A 122 -8.59 -1.72 -7.95
C MET A 122 -7.62 -2.28 -9.02
N GLU A 123 -7.86 -1.98 -10.29
CA GLU A 123 -6.99 -2.37 -11.40
C GLU A 123 -5.56 -1.87 -11.21
N HIS A 124 -5.39 -0.62 -10.79
CA HIS A 124 -4.08 -0.04 -10.48
C HIS A 124 -3.35 -0.82 -9.39
N ILE A 125 -4.01 -1.13 -8.26
CA ILE A 125 -3.41 -1.90 -7.16
C ILE A 125 -2.98 -3.30 -7.65
N LEU A 126 -3.85 -3.96 -8.42
CA LEU A 126 -3.58 -5.30 -8.93
C LEU A 126 -2.43 -5.31 -9.95
N GLN A 127 -2.37 -4.30 -10.83
CA GLN A 127 -1.27 -4.12 -11.78
C GLN A 127 0.05 -3.84 -11.08
N LYS A 128 0.02 -3.07 -9.98
CA LYS A 128 1.21 -2.68 -9.23
C LYS A 128 1.80 -3.81 -8.39
N ASN A 129 1.02 -4.86 -8.11
CA ASN A 129 1.50 -6.07 -7.46
C ASN A 129 2.25 -7.00 -8.45
N GLU A 130 3.34 -6.49 -9.03
CA GLU A 130 4.13 -7.17 -10.06
C GLU A 130 4.74 -8.50 -9.58
N GLU A 131 5.05 -8.60 -8.29
CA GLU A 131 5.59 -9.81 -7.65
C GLU A 131 4.53 -10.88 -7.37
N SER A 132 3.26 -10.63 -7.74
CA SER A 132 2.14 -11.53 -7.50
C SER A 132 1.99 -11.96 -6.03
N LYS A 133 2.22 -11.02 -5.10
CA LYS A 133 2.09 -11.26 -3.66
C LYS A 133 0.69 -11.78 -3.33
N ALA A 134 0.62 -12.75 -2.43
CA ALA A 134 -0.59 -13.41 -1.99
C ALA A 134 -1.37 -12.55 -0.99
N ILE A 135 -1.99 -11.46 -1.47
CA ILE A 135 -2.65 -10.43 -0.65
C ILE A 135 -4.17 -10.37 -0.85
N SER A 136 -4.87 -9.76 0.12
CA SER A 136 -6.27 -9.32 -0.02
C SER A 136 -6.32 -7.82 -0.25
N VAL A 137 -7.14 -7.38 -1.20
CA VAL A 137 -7.30 -5.95 -1.54
C VAL A 137 -8.77 -5.56 -1.42
N MET A 138 -9.02 -4.49 -0.68
CA MET A 138 -10.30 -3.83 -0.55
C MET A 138 -10.17 -2.38 -1.00
N VAL A 139 -11.01 -1.96 -1.94
CA VAL A 139 -11.16 -0.54 -2.30
C VAL A 139 -12.49 -0.06 -1.77
N GLU A 140 -12.48 0.93 -0.90
CA GLU A 140 -13.70 1.52 -0.33
C GLU A 140 -13.82 3.00 -0.70
N PHE A 141 -14.97 3.37 -1.26
CA PHE A 141 -15.37 4.75 -1.49
C PHE A 141 -16.49 5.07 -0.50
N ALA A 142 -16.20 5.91 0.50
CA ALA A 142 -17.15 6.25 1.57
C ALA A 142 -17.57 7.71 1.48
N MET A 143 -18.86 8.00 1.63
CA MET A 143 -19.38 9.36 1.67
C MET A 143 -19.28 9.94 3.08
N GLY A 144 -18.94 11.22 3.18
CA GLY A 144 -18.98 11.96 4.42
C GLY A 144 -17.80 12.91 4.59
N LYS A 145 -17.71 13.52 5.77
CA LYS A 145 -16.60 14.41 6.11
C LYS A 145 -15.33 13.59 6.31
N VAL A 146 -14.27 13.97 5.57
CA VAL A 146 -13.01 13.22 5.48
C VAL A 146 -12.47 12.75 6.84
N THR A 147 -12.36 13.65 7.81
CA THR A 147 -11.73 13.34 9.11
C THR A 147 -12.58 12.37 9.95
N THR A 148 -13.89 12.54 9.98
CA THR A 148 -14.79 11.70 10.78
C THR A 148 -14.95 10.33 10.14
N THR A 149 -15.14 10.28 8.82
CA THR A 149 -15.27 9.01 8.09
C THR A 149 -13.98 8.21 8.17
N LEU A 150 -12.81 8.84 8.02
CA LEU A 150 -11.53 8.16 8.15
C LEU A 150 -11.34 7.55 9.54
N LEU A 151 -11.58 8.31 10.61
CA LEU A 151 -11.51 7.78 11.98
C LEU A 151 -12.51 6.66 12.21
N HIS A 152 -13.72 6.79 11.70
CA HIS A 152 -14.75 5.76 11.81
C HIS A 152 -14.32 4.46 11.10
N ARG A 153 -13.72 4.54 9.92
CA ARG A 153 -13.18 3.36 9.20
C ARG A 153 -11.97 2.75 9.91
N ILE A 154 -11.11 3.55 10.55
CA ILE A 154 -10.05 3.02 11.42
C ILE A 154 -10.65 2.19 12.57
N HIS A 155 -11.74 2.65 13.18
CA HIS A 155 -12.37 1.89 14.27
C HIS A 155 -13.01 0.57 13.79
N ILE A 156 -13.63 0.56 12.60
CA ILE A 156 -14.24 -0.64 12.02
C ILE A 156 -13.18 -1.65 11.62
N TYR A 157 -12.18 -1.22 10.86
CA TYR A 157 -11.21 -2.13 10.27
C TYR A 157 -10.07 -2.50 11.21
N GLN A 158 -9.83 -1.72 12.27
CA GLN A 158 -8.72 -1.93 13.20
C GLN A 158 -7.38 -2.20 12.48
N PRO A 159 -6.97 -1.34 11.51
CA PRO A 159 -5.75 -1.60 10.75
C PRO A 159 -4.50 -1.50 11.64
N ASP A 160 -3.49 -2.31 11.35
CA ASP A 160 -2.19 -2.27 12.03
C ASP A 160 -1.45 -0.95 11.78
N SER A 161 -1.71 -0.29 10.64
CA SER A 161 -1.17 1.03 10.33
C SER A 161 -2.01 1.77 9.30
N LEU A 162 -2.04 3.11 9.45
CA LEU A 162 -2.65 4.05 8.52
C LEU A 162 -1.57 4.68 7.62
N ILE A 163 -1.73 4.57 6.31
CA ILE A 163 -0.81 5.12 5.31
C ILE A 163 -1.42 6.38 4.71
N ILE A 164 -0.65 7.47 4.68
CA ILE A 164 -1.10 8.75 4.11
C ILE A 164 0.01 9.40 3.30
N GLY A 165 -0.31 9.80 2.08
CA GLY A 165 0.59 10.61 1.27
C GLY A 165 0.71 12.07 1.75
N THR A 166 1.86 12.69 1.55
CA THR A 166 2.05 14.12 1.79
C THR A 166 2.56 14.88 0.57
N ARG A 167 2.05 16.10 0.39
CA ARG A 167 2.53 17.04 -0.64
C ARG A 167 3.97 17.51 -0.40
N GLY A 168 4.50 17.38 0.82
CA GLY A 168 5.88 17.78 1.14
C GLY A 168 6.14 19.29 1.07
N LYS A 169 5.18 20.14 1.44
CA LYS A 169 5.45 21.59 1.59
C LYS A 169 6.51 21.79 2.70
N GLY A 170 7.46 22.70 2.47
CA GLY A 170 8.66 22.89 3.29
C GLY A 170 8.39 23.23 4.76
N LEU A 171 9.43 23.12 5.58
CA LEU A 171 9.50 23.44 7.03
C LEU A 171 9.33 24.96 7.32
N GLY A 172 8.35 25.62 6.69
CA GLY A 172 8.00 27.01 6.94
C GLY A 172 6.61 27.17 7.57
N LEU A 173 6.20 28.41 7.84
CA LEU A 173 4.87 28.74 8.38
C LEU A 173 3.70 28.26 7.50
N GLN A 174 3.95 27.88 6.24
CA GLN A 174 2.94 27.29 5.37
C GLN A 174 2.57 25.84 5.74
N SER A 175 3.34 25.20 6.63
CA SER A 175 2.95 23.95 7.32
C SER A 175 1.95 24.18 8.46
N LEU A 176 1.72 25.44 8.85
CA LEU A 176 0.76 25.85 9.88
C LEU A 176 -0.64 26.12 9.31
N LEU A 177 -0.87 25.91 8.00
CA LEU A 177 -2.21 26.00 7.45
C LEU A 177 -3.14 25.00 8.16
N PRO A 178 -4.24 25.48 8.78
CA PRO A 178 -5.24 24.58 9.36
C PRO A 178 -5.88 23.76 8.23
N GLY A 179 -5.88 22.42 8.37
CA GLY A 179 -6.57 21.53 7.41
C GLY A 179 -5.72 20.48 6.68
N SER A 180 -4.47 20.22 7.08
CA SER A 180 -3.72 19.08 6.53
C SER A 180 -4.24 17.76 7.11
N ILE A 181 -4.80 16.88 6.27
CA ILE A 181 -5.26 15.54 6.68
C ILE A 181 -4.13 14.72 7.30
N SER A 182 -2.92 14.76 6.74
CA SER A 182 -1.77 14.04 7.31
C SER A 182 -1.45 14.54 8.73
N LYS A 183 -1.53 15.86 8.97
CA LYS A 183 -1.31 16.45 10.31
C LYS A 183 -2.41 16.06 11.29
N TYR A 184 -3.66 16.07 10.84
CA TYR A 184 -4.81 15.63 11.62
C TYR A 184 -4.62 14.17 12.06
N CYS A 185 -4.30 13.28 11.12
CA CYS A 185 -4.14 11.86 11.43
C CYS A 185 -2.96 11.60 12.37
N LEU A 186 -1.82 12.29 12.19
CA LEU A 186 -0.70 12.18 13.14
C LEU A 186 -1.08 12.61 14.56
N ALA A 187 -2.01 13.56 14.71
CA ALA A 187 -2.42 14.07 16.01
C ALA A 187 -3.53 13.24 16.68
N THR A 188 -4.39 12.59 15.89
CA THR A 188 -5.64 11.99 16.41
C THR A 188 -5.83 10.51 16.11
N SER A 189 -4.97 9.90 15.28
CA SER A 189 -5.13 8.50 14.90
C SER A 189 -4.90 7.58 16.10
N PRO A 190 -5.80 6.61 16.35
CA PRO A 190 -5.59 5.59 17.39
C PRO A 190 -4.62 4.48 16.96
N VAL A 191 -4.24 4.43 15.68
CA VAL A 191 -3.31 3.46 15.10
C VAL A 191 -2.04 4.17 14.60
N PRO A 192 -0.89 3.47 14.49
CA PRO A 192 0.33 4.02 13.91
C PRO A 192 0.08 4.63 12.53
N VAL A 193 0.68 5.80 12.27
CA VAL A 193 0.52 6.52 10.98
C VAL A 193 1.85 6.60 10.26
N ILE A 194 1.88 6.12 9.02
CA ILE A 194 3.03 6.22 8.12
C ILE A 194 2.75 7.30 7.08
N VAL A 195 3.62 8.32 7.05
CA VAL A 195 3.51 9.43 6.09
C VAL A 195 4.49 9.24 4.95
N VAL A 196 3.97 8.97 3.76
CA VAL A 196 4.78 8.70 2.57
C VAL A 196 5.01 9.98 1.78
N ARG A 197 6.28 10.23 1.42
CA ARG A 197 6.70 11.34 0.56
C ARG A 197 7.03 10.81 -0.84
N PRO A 198 6.53 11.44 -1.92
CA PRO A 198 6.86 11.04 -3.29
C PRO A 198 8.36 11.13 -3.56
N ASP A 199 8.91 10.15 -4.27
CA ASP A 199 10.36 9.98 -4.45
C ASP A 199 11.00 11.06 -5.31
N ARG A 200 10.32 11.57 -6.35
CA ARG A 200 10.79 12.74 -7.12
C ARG A 200 11.17 13.92 -6.24
N LYS A 201 10.41 14.15 -5.16
CA LYS A 201 10.71 15.24 -4.21
C LYS A 201 11.84 14.88 -3.24
N ARG A 202 12.02 13.59 -2.91
CA ARG A 202 13.20 13.16 -2.14
C ARG A 202 14.46 13.39 -2.96
N GLU A 203 14.45 13.03 -4.23
CA GLU A 203 15.56 13.24 -5.14
C GLU A 203 15.84 14.73 -5.35
N GLU A 204 14.82 15.56 -5.63
CA GLU A 204 15.00 17.01 -5.74
C GLU A 204 15.54 17.64 -4.44
N ALA A 205 15.05 17.21 -3.28
CA ALA A 205 15.55 17.69 -2.00
C ALA A 205 16.98 17.19 -1.72
N LYS A 206 17.31 15.96 -2.11
CA LYS A 206 18.67 15.38 -2.02
C LYS A 206 19.62 16.15 -2.92
N SER A 207 19.25 16.38 -4.18
CA SER A 207 20.03 17.16 -5.15
C SER A 207 20.23 18.61 -4.70
N LYS A 208 19.19 19.27 -4.16
CA LYS A 208 19.33 20.62 -3.56
C LYS A 208 20.26 20.64 -2.33
N ARG A 209 20.26 19.57 -1.52
CA ARG A 209 21.17 19.43 -0.37
C ARG A 209 22.61 19.20 -0.81
N LEU A 210 22.83 18.37 -1.83
CA LEU A 210 24.15 18.10 -2.40
C LEU A 210 24.72 19.33 -3.11
N ALA A 211 23.87 20.12 -3.77
CA ALA A 211 24.27 21.35 -4.46
C ALA A 211 24.50 22.55 -3.51
N ASN A 212 24.28 22.42 -2.19
CA ASN A 212 24.48 23.50 -1.25
C ASN A 212 25.93 23.54 -0.74
N PRO A 213 26.73 24.59 -1.06
CA PRO A 213 28.13 24.68 -0.66
C PRO A 213 28.33 24.67 0.86
N LEU A 214 27.38 25.20 1.63
CA LEU A 214 27.44 25.27 3.10
C LEU A 214 27.24 23.91 3.77
N ARG A 215 26.88 22.86 3.02
CA ARG A 215 26.68 21.50 3.53
C ARG A 215 27.75 20.51 3.09
N GLN A 216 28.77 20.96 2.34
CA GLN A 216 29.85 20.07 1.87
C GLN A 216 30.60 19.41 3.02
N SER A 217 30.88 20.13 4.10
CA SER A 217 31.54 19.56 5.29
C SER A 217 30.76 18.42 5.93
N TYR A 218 29.42 18.52 6.00
CA TYR A 218 28.56 17.46 6.52
C TYR A 218 28.48 16.25 5.58
N VAL A 219 28.47 16.48 4.26
CA VAL A 219 28.52 15.40 3.26
C VAL A 219 29.85 14.65 3.36
N GLU A 220 30.96 15.37 3.49
CA GLU A 220 32.30 14.79 3.63
C GLU A 220 32.45 13.95 4.91
N ILE A 221 31.87 14.42 6.03
CA ILE A 221 31.82 13.66 7.29
C ILE A 221 31.00 12.36 7.11
N LEU A 222 29.86 12.42 6.42
CA LEU A 222 29.03 11.23 6.17
C LEU A 222 29.69 10.22 5.24
N GLU A 223 30.39 10.68 4.21
CA GLU A 223 31.15 9.83 3.29
C GLU A 223 32.29 9.13 4.01
N LYS A 224 33.05 9.86 4.85
CA LYS A 224 34.10 9.30 5.70
C LYS A 224 33.55 8.31 6.73
N SER A 225 32.37 8.56 7.30
CA SER A 225 31.75 7.61 8.23
C SER A 225 31.23 6.36 7.52
N ASN A 226 30.64 6.50 6.34
CA ASN A 226 30.15 5.36 5.56
C ASN A 226 31.29 4.51 4.97
N SER A 227 32.44 5.10 4.65
CA SER A 227 33.62 4.33 4.24
C SER A 227 34.28 3.60 5.41
N SER A 228 34.01 4.01 6.66
CA SER A 228 34.57 3.39 7.86
C SER A 228 33.75 2.21 8.41
N MET A 229 32.52 2.00 7.93
CA MET A 229 31.70 0.84 8.29
C MET A 229 31.91 -0.31 7.30
N ASP A 230 33.12 -0.86 7.25
CA ASP A 230 33.33 -2.19 6.71
C ASP A 230 32.94 -3.21 7.80
N PHE A 231 31.68 -3.67 7.77
CA PHE A 231 31.10 -4.60 8.74
C PHE A 231 31.87 -5.93 8.86
N ARG A 232 32.76 -6.24 7.90
CA ARG A 232 33.59 -7.45 7.91
C ARG A 232 34.76 -7.37 8.90
N THR A 233 35.30 -6.17 9.15
CA THR A 233 36.49 -6.01 9.98
C THR A 233 36.18 -6.11 11.48
N LEU A 234 34.99 -5.64 11.89
CA LEU A 234 34.54 -5.68 13.30
C LEU A 234 34.23 -7.10 13.81
N HIS A 235 33.81 -8.02 12.94
CA HIS A 235 33.53 -9.40 13.35
C HIS A 235 34.82 -10.19 13.62
N GLN A 236 35.92 -9.81 12.96
CA GLN A 236 37.21 -10.48 13.09
C GLN A 236 37.99 -10.00 14.33
N SER A 237 37.84 -8.72 14.73
CA SER A 237 38.43 -8.19 15.96
C SER A 237 37.70 -8.64 17.23
N ALA A 238 36.39 -8.86 17.17
CA ALA A 238 35.61 -9.33 18.32
C ALA A 238 35.90 -10.78 18.75
N GLN A 239 36.53 -11.60 17.89
CA GLN A 239 36.94 -12.97 18.24
C GLN A 239 38.41 -13.06 18.71
N ALA A 240 39.21 -12.01 18.54
CA ALA A 240 40.64 -12.02 18.86
C ALA A 240 40.95 -11.60 20.32
N GLU A 241 40.00 -10.98 21.03
CA GLU A 241 40.20 -10.53 22.42
C GLU A 241 39.35 -11.33 23.42
N LYS A 242 39.83 -12.53 23.77
CA LYS A 242 39.53 -13.13 25.08
C LYS A 242 40.84 -13.42 25.81
N PRO A 243 41.29 -12.55 26.74
CA PRO A 243 42.36 -12.90 27.65
C PRO A 243 41.82 -13.77 28.80
N SER A 244 42.45 -14.93 28.97
CA SER A 244 42.33 -15.79 30.15
C SER A 244 42.88 -15.07 31.38
N SER A 245 42.08 -14.92 32.43
CA SER A 245 42.56 -14.45 33.74
C SER A 245 42.37 -15.53 34.80
N THR A 246 43.50 -16.12 35.19
CA THR A 246 43.63 -16.97 36.38
C THR A 246 43.77 -16.06 37.60
N ILE A 247 42.81 -16.09 38.52
CA ILE A 247 42.86 -15.34 39.77
C ILE A 247 43.67 -16.16 40.79
N LYS A 248 44.80 -15.61 41.28
CA LYS A 248 45.49 -16.10 42.49
C LYS A 248 45.17 -15.21 43.68
N SER A 249 44.79 -15.87 44.76
CA SER A 249 44.47 -15.38 46.10
C SER A 249 45.66 -14.79 46.84
N HIS A 250 45.44 -13.72 47.60
CA HIS A 250 46.03 -13.53 48.94
C HIS A 250 45.36 -12.36 49.66
N PHE A 251 44.76 -12.63 50.82
CA PHE A 251 44.53 -11.61 51.86
C PHE A 251 44.73 -12.27 53.22
N ASP A 252 45.80 -11.86 53.92
CA ASP A 252 46.07 -12.15 55.32
C ASP A 252 45.93 -10.84 56.11
N ARG A 253 45.09 -10.91 57.17
CA ARG A 253 44.97 -10.14 58.41
C ARG A 253 43.56 -9.64 58.70
#